data_AF-A0AA91T3A2-F1
#
_entry.id   AF-A0AA91T3A2-F1
#
_cell.length_a   1.000
_cell.length_b   1.000
_cell.length_c   1.000
_cell.angle_alpha   90.00
_cell.angle_beta   90.00
_cell.angle_gamma   90.00
#
_symmetry.space_group_name_H-M   'P 1'
#
loop_
_entity.id
_entity.type
_entity.pdbx_description
1 polymer ?
#
loop_
_entity_poly.entity_id
_entity_poly.type
_entity_poly.pdbx_seq_one_letter_code
_entity_poly.pdbx_strand_id
1 'polypeptide(L)'
;MEGREISFQYANECDLEIHCSSFGLSGVYIKVPGTNVMGIGSTRGLITGSSKGSIHYNDKGDFENQRYKLFAVVEDDGMLRIDFNKIVSLSSPEDDSALSEVNTEEELPTLVFTGKCPEGRPEKIEPFIGIFSFEKEE
;
A
#
# COMPACT_ATOMS: atom_id res chain seq x y z
N MET A 1 20.40 2.53 12.79
CA MET A 1 19.24 1.85 13.40
C MET A 1 19.26 0.44 12.88
N GLU A 2 19.39 -0.56 13.76
CA GLU A 2 19.30 -1.97 13.37
C GLU A 2 17.89 -2.21 12.82
N GLY A 3 17.77 -2.46 11.51
CA GLY A 3 16.51 -2.75 10.87
C GLY A 3 15.96 -4.05 11.43
N ARG A 4 14.79 -4.01 12.07
CA ARG A 4 14.04 -5.22 12.38
C ARG A 4 13.71 -5.90 11.04
N GLU A 5 14.32 -7.06 10.81
CA GLU A 5 14.10 -7.84 9.60
C GLU A 5 12.66 -8.38 9.63
N ILE A 6 11.83 -7.93 8.69
CA ILE A 6 10.48 -8.46 8.51
C ILE A 6 10.58 -9.66 7.57
N SER A 7 10.13 -10.82 8.03
CA SER A 7 10.00 -12.01 7.21
C SER A 7 8.55 -12.21 6.78
N PHE A 8 8.33 -12.43 5.48
CA PHE A 8 7.04 -12.83 4.92
C PHE A 8 7.08 -14.29 4.49
N GLN A 9 6.00 -15.03 4.75
CA GLN A 9 5.85 -16.44 4.40
C GLN A 9 5.31 -16.63 2.98
N TYR A 10 4.51 -15.67 2.51
CA TYR A 10 3.80 -15.77 1.24
C TYR A 10 4.03 -14.53 0.38
N ALA A 11 3.99 -14.73 -0.93
CA ALA A 11 4.03 -13.68 -1.92
C ALA A 11 3.15 -14.05 -3.11
N ASN A 12 2.34 -13.12 -3.58
CA ASN A 12 1.60 -13.26 -4.84
C ASN A 12 2.06 -12.19 -5.82
N GLU A 13 2.14 -12.55 -7.10
CA GLU A 13 2.27 -11.54 -8.15
C GLU A 13 1.01 -10.67 -8.19
N CYS A 14 1.20 -9.37 -8.45
CA CYS A 14 0.11 -8.42 -8.54
C CYS A 14 0.42 -7.28 -9.51
N ASP A 15 -0.63 -6.75 -10.10
CA ASP A 15 -0.60 -5.54 -10.92
C ASP A 15 -0.97 -4.34 -10.02
N LEU A 16 -0.13 -3.31 -10.01
CA LEU A 16 -0.34 -2.04 -9.33
C LEU A 16 -0.56 -0.95 -10.37
N GLU A 17 -1.58 -0.10 -10.17
CA GLU A 17 -1.79 1.11 -10.97
C GLU A 17 -1.92 2.33 -10.05
N ILE A 18 -1.23 3.42 -10.41
CA ILE A 18 -1.34 4.70 -9.72
C ILE A 18 -1.75 5.74 -10.76
N HIS A 19 -2.88 6.41 -10.50
CA HIS A 19 -3.46 7.43 -11.37
C HIS A 19 -3.46 8.78 -10.65
N CYS A 20 -2.53 9.68 -10.97
CA CYS A 20 -2.56 11.04 -10.42
C CYS A 20 -3.61 11.89 -11.14
N SER A 21 -4.48 12.55 -10.38
CA SER A 21 -5.36 13.59 -10.91
C SER A 21 -4.67 14.96 -10.91
N SER A 22 -5.17 15.85 -11.78
CA SER A 22 -4.75 17.26 -11.83
C SER A 22 -5.03 18.05 -10.54
N PHE A 23 -5.77 17.48 -9.59
CA PHE A 23 -6.10 18.10 -8.29
C PHE A 23 -5.20 17.61 -7.15
N GLY A 24 -4.13 16.85 -7.44
CA GLY A 24 -3.17 16.40 -6.43
C GLY A 24 -3.63 15.21 -5.57
N LEU A 25 -4.78 14.60 -5.92
CA LEU A 25 -5.23 13.32 -5.39
C LEU A 25 -4.92 12.22 -6.40
N SER A 26 -4.34 11.12 -5.95
CA SER A 26 -4.03 9.97 -6.79
C SER A 26 -4.81 8.75 -6.34
N GLY A 27 -5.41 8.03 -7.28
CA GLY A 27 -5.98 6.71 -7.03
C GLY A 27 -4.88 5.65 -7.09
N VAL A 28 -4.93 4.68 -6.19
CA VAL A 28 -4.05 3.51 -6.19
C VAL A 28 -4.92 2.27 -6.32
N TYR A 29 -4.57 1.38 -7.23
CA TYR A 29 -5.29 0.14 -7.48
C TYR A 29 -4.30 -1.01 -7.46
N ILE A 30 -4.64 -2.11 -6.79
CA ILE A 30 -3.87 -3.35 -6.84
C ILE A 30 -4.80 -4.51 -7.20
N LYS A 31 -4.33 -5.42 -8.06
CA LYS A 31 -5.06 -6.64 -8.42
C LYS A 31 -4.13 -7.83 -8.29
N VAL A 32 -4.61 -8.90 -7.65
CA VAL A 32 -3.88 -10.17 -7.55
C VAL A 32 -4.47 -11.15 -8.59
N PRO A 33 -3.79 -11.39 -9.73
CA PRO A 33 -4.33 -12.22 -10.80
C PRO A 33 -4.68 -13.64 -10.34
N GLY A 34 -5.76 -14.20 -10.91
CA GLY A 34 -6.25 -15.53 -10.55
C GLY A 34 -6.98 -15.60 -9.21
N THR A 35 -7.22 -14.45 -8.56
CA THR A 35 -8.02 -14.34 -7.35
C THR A 35 -9.08 -13.25 -7.51
N ASN A 36 -10.04 -13.21 -6.58
CA ASN A 36 -11.03 -12.12 -6.48
C ASN A 36 -10.53 -10.98 -5.59
N VAL A 37 -9.24 -10.94 -5.25
CA VAL A 37 -8.67 -9.91 -4.40
C VAL A 37 -8.28 -8.70 -5.24
N MET A 38 -8.92 -7.58 -4.94
CA MET A 38 -8.59 -6.26 -5.45
C MET A 38 -8.41 -5.31 -4.28
N GLY A 39 -7.58 -4.29 -4.44
CA GLY A 39 -7.51 -3.22 -3.48
C GLY A 39 -7.53 -1.86 -4.14
N ILE A 40 -8.12 -0.90 -3.43
CA ILE A 40 -8.33 0.46 -3.89
C ILE A 40 -7.92 1.40 -2.77
N GLY A 41 -7.25 2.48 -3.13
CA GLY A 41 -6.89 3.51 -2.20
C GLY A 41 -6.66 4.86 -2.84
N SER A 42 -6.29 5.81 -2.00
CA SER A 42 -5.94 7.15 -2.40
C SER A 42 -4.63 7.57 -1.77
N THR A 43 -3.84 8.37 -2.50
CA THR A 43 -2.59 8.90 -2.00
C THR A 43 -2.31 10.29 -2.54
N ARG A 44 -1.46 11.03 -1.83
CA ARG A 44 -0.82 12.26 -2.31
C ARG A 44 0.54 11.88 -2.88
N GLY A 45 0.61 11.54 -4.16
CA GLY A 45 1.84 11.11 -4.82
C GLY A 45 2.02 11.75 -6.19
N LEU A 46 3.27 11.80 -6.66
CA LEU A 46 3.64 12.28 -8.00
C LEU A 46 3.95 11.13 -8.97
N ILE A 47 3.66 9.88 -8.59
CA ILE A 47 3.87 8.70 -9.44
C ILE A 47 2.60 8.41 -10.19
N THR A 48 2.67 8.38 -11.52
CA THR A 48 1.59 7.87 -12.37
C THR A 48 2.12 6.72 -13.20
N GLY A 49 1.32 5.68 -13.36
CA GLY A 49 1.62 4.55 -14.22
C GLY A 49 1.31 3.22 -13.56
N SER A 50 1.66 2.15 -14.26
CA SER A 50 1.48 0.77 -13.80
C SER A 50 2.79 0.10 -13.46
N SER A 51 2.75 -0.82 -12.51
CA SER A 51 3.87 -1.64 -12.07
C SER A 51 3.40 -3.08 -11.88
N LYS A 52 4.26 -4.03 -12.28
CA LYS A 52 4.10 -5.43 -11.91
C LYS A 52 5.08 -5.75 -10.79
N GLY A 53 4.61 -6.46 -9.79
CA GLY A 53 5.40 -6.75 -8.61
C GLY A 53 4.82 -7.91 -7.81
N SER A 54 5.27 -8.01 -6.58
CA SER A 54 4.77 -9.00 -5.62
C SER A 54 4.29 -8.30 -4.36
N ILE A 55 3.14 -8.76 -3.86
CA ILE A 55 2.64 -8.42 -2.53
C ILE A 55 2.99 -9.55 -1.56
N HIS A 56 3.76 -9.20 -0.54
CA HIS A 56 4.27 -10.08 0.51
C HIS A 56 3.39 -9.97 1.74
N TYR A 57 3.07 -11.11 2.36
CA TYR A 57 2.12 -11.18 3.48
C TYR A 57 2.32 -12.43 4.33
N ASN A 58 1.74 -12.43 5.53
CA ASN A 58 1.77 -13.56 6.46
C ASN A 58 0.37 -14.14 6.74
N ASP A 59 -0.67 -13.32 6.67
CA ASP A 59 -2.06 -13.74 6.88
C ASP A 59 -2.92 -13.40 5.65
N LYS A 60 -3.72 -14.35 5.18
CA LYS A 60 -4.65 -14.11 4.08
C LYS A 60 -5.83 -13.22 4.50
N GLY A 61 -6.16 -13.19 5.79
CA GLY A 61 -7.18 -12.29 6.34
C GLY A 61 -6.82 -10.80 6.19
N ASP A 62 -5.56 -10.48 5.90
CA ASP A 62 -5.11 -9.11 5.61
C ASP A 62 -5.70 -8.57 4.29
N PHE A 63 -6.21 -9.43 3.41
CA PHE A 63 -6.89 -9.02 2.18
C PHE A 63 -8.39 -8.79 2.38
N GLU A 64 -8.90 -8.77 3.62
CA GLU A 64 -10.34 -8.78 3.90
C GLU A 64 -10.75 -7.76 4.98
N ASN A 65 -11.59 -6.79 4.61
CA ASN A 65 -12.18 -5.82 5.54
C ASN A 65 -11.14 -5.07 6.39
N GLN A 66 -9.96 -4.82 5.84
CA GLN A 66 -8.89 -4.07 6.48
C GLN A 66 -8.68 -2.72 5.79
N ARG A 67 -8.37 -1.69 6.58
CA ARG A 67 -7.91 -0.39 6.09
C ARG A 67 -6.44 -0.22 6.46
N TYR A 68 -5.68 0.35 5.53
CA TYR A 68 -4.24 0.50 5.62
C TYR A 68 -3.84 1.96 5.43
N LYS A 69 -2.85 2.40 6.21
CA LYS A 69 -2.02 3.55 5.87
C LYS A 69 -0.88 3.04 5.00
N LEU A 70 -0.71 3.66 3.85
CA LEU A 70 0.37 3.35 2.92
C LEU A 70 1.57 4.22 3.20
N PHE A 71 2.76 3.63 3.14
CA PHE A 71 4.03 4.34 3.07
C PHE A 71 4.78 3.86 1.84
N ALA A 72 4.94 4.74 0.85
CA ALA A 72 5.62 4.37 -0.39
C ALA A 72 6.98 5.05 -0.48
N VAL A 73 7.99 4.29 -0.91
CA VAL A 73 9.34 4.77 -1.16
C VAL A 73 9.88 4.16 -2.44
N VAL A 74 10.71 4.93 -3.14
CA VAL A 74 11.56 4.39 -4.20
C VAL A 74 12.91 4.05 -3.59
N GLU A 75 13.28 2.78 -3.65
CA GLU A 75 14.59 2.31 -3.21
C GLU A 75 15.69 2.67 -4.23
N ASP A 76 16.96 2.63 -3.80
CA ASP A 76 18.11 3.09 -4.58
C ASP A 76 18.32 2.31 -5.90
N ASP A 77 17.81 1.09 -5.98
CA ASP A 77 17.82 0.26 -7.19
C ASP A 77 16.66 0.55 -8.16
N GLY A 78 15.81 1.52 -7.82
CA GLY A 78 14.67 1.93 -8.61
C GLY A 78 13.41 1.10 -8.40
N MET A 79 13.39 0.19 -7.42
CA MET A 79 12.17 -0.51 -7.02
C MET A 79 11.24 0.42 -6.21
N LEU A 80 9.95 0.34 -6.50
CA LEU A 80 8.89 0.92 -5.70
C LEU A 80 8.51 -0.08 -4.61
N ARG A 81 8.65 0.35 -3.36
CA ARG A 81 8.18 -0.36 -2.19
C ARG A 81 7.00 0.40 -1.59
N ILE A 82 5.92 -0.33 -1.27
CA ILE A 82 4.77 0.23 -0.54
C ILE A 82 4.50 -0.66 0.67
N ASP A 83 4.61 -0.04 1.85
CA ASP A 83 4.34 -0.65 3.14
C ASP A 83 2.89 -0.38 3.53
N PHE A 84 2.17 -1.42 3.96
CA PHE A 84 0.78 -1.35 4.37
C PHE A 84 0.67 -1.60 5.88
N ASN A 85 0.44 -0.52 6.62
CA ASN A 85 0.28 -0.55 8.07
C ASN A 85 -1.20 -0.52 8.41
N LYS A 86 -1.69 -1.52 9.16
CA LYS A 86 -3.11 -1.60 9.52
C LYS A 86 -3.51 -0.37 10.32
N ILE A 87 -4.67 0.17 9.99
CA ILE A 87 -5.32 1.18 10.80
C ILE A 87 -6.17 0.44 11.83
N VAL A 88 -5.72 0.42 13.08
CA VAL A 88 -6.50 -0.17 14.18
C VAL A 88 -7.61 0.81 14.56
N SER A 89 -8.86 0.49 14.20
CA SER A 89 -10.00 1.27 14.69
C SER A 89 -10.26 0.90 16.15
N LEU A 90 -9.92 1.81 17.07
CA LEU A 90 -10.25 1.69 18.50
C LEU A 90 -11.67 2.20 18.80
N SER A 91 -12.67 1.96 17.94
CA SER A 91 -14.08 2.18 18.28
C SER A 91 -15.03 1.64 17.21
N SER A 92 -16.25 1.35 17.68
CA SER A 92 -17.43 0.83 16.99
C SER A 92 -17.70 1.42 15.58
N PRO A 93 -18.36 0.65 14.69
CA PRO A 93 -18.52 0.95 13.25
C PRO A 93 -19.32 2.21 12.88
N GLU A 94 -19.71 3.04 13.86
CA GLU A 94 -20.53 4.23 13.67
C GLU A 94 -19.73 5.55 13.82
N ASP A 95 -18.43 5.47 14.18
CA ASP A 95 -17.60 6.66 14.42
C ASP A 95 -16.38 6.68 13.47
N ASP A 96 -16.61 7.13 12.23
CA ASP A 96 -15.56 7.37 11.20
C ASP A 96 -14.68 8.61 11.55
N SER A 97 -14.89 9.21 12.73
CA SER A 97 -14.26 10.46 13.18
C SER A 97 -13.01 10.25 14.05
N ALA A 98 -12.76 9.02 14.52
CA ALA A 98 -11.66 8.71 15.44
C ALA A 98 -10.61 7.78 14.80
N LEU A 99 -10.01 8.21 13.69
CA LEU A 99 -8.72 7.66 13.27
C LEU A 99 -7.66 8.13 14.26
N SER A 100 -7.39 7.33 15.29
CA SER A 100 -6.24 7.58 16.15
C SER A 100 -4.96 7.38 15.33
N GLU A 101 -4.11 8.41 15.30
CA GLU A 101 -2.77 8.33 14.72
C GLU A 101 -1.97 7.34 15.56
N VAL A 102 -1.96 6.07 15.15
CA VAL A 102 -1.06 5.08 15.74
C VAL A 102 0.37 5.55 15.44
N ASN A 103 1.14 5.70 16.51
CA ASN A 103 2.51 6.20 16.51
C ASN A 103 3.35 5.33 15.55
N THR A 104 3.61 5.84 14.36
CA THR A 104 3.83 5.03 13.14
C THR A 104 5.29 4.66 12.90
N GLU A 105 6.19 5.06 13.79
CA GLU A 105 7.63 4.83 13.65
C GLU A 105 8.10 3.45 14.16
N GLU A 106 7.23 2.69 14.84
CA GLU A 106 7.60 1.38 15.41
C GLU A 106 6.76 0.18 14.94
N GLU A 107 5.65 0.40 14.23
CA GLU A 107 4.82 -0.70 13.71
C GLU A 107 5.31 -1.19 12.35
N LEU A 108 5.65 -2.48 12.31
CA LEU A 108 6.07 -3.18 11.09
C LEU A 108 4.87 -3.34 10.14
N PRO A 109 5.04 -3.11 8.82
CA PRO A 109 3.99 -3.38 7.85
C PRO A 109 3.50 -4.82 7.89
N THR A 110 2.19 -4.97 7.73
CA THR A 110 1.55 -6.29 7.63
C THR A 110 1.55 -6.83 6.21
N LEU A 111 1.56 -5.93 5.21
CA LEU A 111 1.74 -6.26 3.79
C LEU A 111 2.81 -5.35 3.21
N VAL A 112 3.56 -5.86 2.25
CA VAL A 112 4.53 -5.07 1.49
C VAL A 112 4.39 -5.37 0.01
N PHE A 113 4.12 -4.35 -0.79
CA PHE A 113 4.29 -4.44 -2.24
C PHE A 113 5.72 -4.06 -2.62
N THR A 114 6.31 -4.82 -3.54
CA THR A 114 7.57 -4.49 -4.20
C THR A 114 7.43 -4.70 -5.70
N GLY A 115 7.86 -3.74 -6.51
CA GLY A 115 7.82 -3.84 -7.97
C GLY A 115 8.66 -2.77 -8.63
N LYS A 116 8.84 -2.84 -9.96
CA LYS A 116 9.58 -1.79 -10.69
C LYS A 116 8.82 -0.47 -10.58
N CYS A 117 9.47 0.62 -10.18
CA CYS A 117 8.77 1.91 -10.18
C CYS A 117 8.37 2.33 -11.62
N PRO A 118 7.14 2.83 -11.84
CA PRO A 118 6.70 3.29 -13.15
C PRO A 118 7.62 4.35 -13.77
N GLU A 119 7.73 4.33 -15.10
CA GLU A 119 8.47 5.33 -15.88
C GLU A 119 7.70 6.66 -15.94
N GLY A 120 8.38 7.75 -16.32
CA GLY A 120 7.75 9.08 -16.40
C GLY A 120 7.59 9.79 -15.04
N ARG A 121 8.21 9.25 -14.00
CA ARG A 121 8.30 9.86 -12.67
C ARG A 121 9.30 11.03 -12.60
N PRO A 122 9.15 11.97 -11.65
CA PRO A 122 10.19 12.94 -11.32
C PRO A 122 11.50 12.25 -10.89
N GLU A 123 12.65 12.92 -11.08
CA GLU A 123 13.97 12.38 -10.65
C GLU A 123 14.05 12.11 -9.15
N LYS A 124 13.34 12.92 -8.35
CA LYS A 124 13.20 12.76 -6.92
C LYS A 124 11.74 12.60 -6.57
N ILE A 125 11.41 11.47 -5.96
CA ILE A 125 10.11 11.24 -5.35
C ILE A 125 10.32 11.22 -3.85
N GLU A 126 9.67 12.14 -3.14
CA GLU A 126 9.58 12.07 -1.70
C GLU A 126 8.64 10.93 -1.30
N PRO A 127 8.90 10.23 -0.18
CA PRO A 127 7.99 9.25 0.35
C PRO A 127 6.59 9.84 0.52
N PHE A 128 5.58 9.05 0.18
CA PHE A 128 4.20 9.50 0.26
C PHE A 128 3.33 8.59 1.11
N ILE A 129 2.22 9.18 1.58
CA ILE A 129 1.25 8.51 2.44
C ILE A 129 -0.10 8.41 1.72
N GLY A 130 -0.77 7.28 1.90
CA GLY A 130 -2.10 7.03 1.38
C GLY A 130 -2.97 6.23 2.34
N ILE A 131 -4.23 6.05 1.95
CA ILE A 131 -5.18 5.15 2.61
C ILE A 131 -5.63 4.11 1.59
N PHE A 132 -5.74 2.85 2.01
CA PHE A 132 -6.01 1.73 1.11
C PHE A 132 -6.90 0.66 1.78
N SER A 133 -7.78 0.03 1.02
CA SER A 133 -8.53 -1.16 1.46
C SER A 133 -8.49 -2.25 0.40
N PHE A 134 -8.59 -3.50 0.84
CA PHE A 134 -8.84 -4.64 -0.04
C PHE A 134 -10.31 -5.03 0.00
N GLU A 135 -10.85 -5.32 -1.17
CA GLU A 135 -12.21 -5.75 -1.42
C GLU A 135 -12.18 -7.09 -2.19
N LYS A 136 -13.19 -7.93 -1.96
CA LYS A 136 -13.43 -9.12 -2.79
C LYS A 136 -14.46 -8.80 -3.85
N GLU A 137 -14.16 -9.05 -5.12
CA GLU A 137 -15.20 -9.07 -6.16
C GLU A 137 -16.12 -10.29 -5.96
N GLU A 138 -17.44 -10.05 -5.92
CA GLU A 138 -18.49 -11.09 -5.85
C GLU A 138 -18.55 -11.95 -7.12
#